data_AF-A0A1Q8QF58-F1
#
_entry.id   AF-A0A1Q8QF58-F1
#
_cell.length_a   1.000
_cell.length_b   1.000
_cell.length_c   1.000
_cell.angle_alpha   90.00
_cell.angle_beta   90.00
_cell.angle_gamma   90.00
#
_symmetry.space_group_name_H-M   'P 1'
#
loop_
_entity.id
_entity.type
_entity.pdbx_description
1 polymer ?
#
loop_
_entity_poly.entity_id
_entity_poly.type
_entity_poly.pdbx_seq_one_letter_code
_entity_poly.pdbx_strand_id
1 'polypeptide(L)'
;MKPIPLIEYIIKNSSKYGDIVVDTFLGSGTTLLAADNTDRICYGSELDPKYCQVIIERWINYKDGINGDDVVIEREGQQYKYSELKVEQVTV
;
A
#
# COMPACT_ATOMS: atom_id res chain seq x y z
N MET A 1 0.32 12.73 8.95
CA MET A 1 -0.40 11.75 8.09
C MET A 1 -1.68 12.40 7.60
N LYS A 2 -2.06 12.22 6.33
CA LYS A 2 -3.32 12.79 5.80
C LYS A 2 -4.52 11.97 6.33
N PRO A 3 -5.68 12.56 6.66
CA PRO A 3 -6.87 11.80 7.06
C PRO A 3 -7.40 10.94 5.90
N ILE A 4 -7.60 9.64 6.12
CA ILE A 4 -8.11 8.72 5.09
C ILE A 4 -9.48 9.14 4.54
N PRO A 5 -10.50 9.49 5.39
CA PRO A 5 -11.83 9.84 4.89
C PRO A 5 -11.85 11.04 3.94
N LEU A 6 -10.91 11.98 4.11
CA LEU A 6 -10.77 13.13 3.22
C LEU A 6 -10.33 12.70 1.81
N ILE A 7 -9.41 11.75 1.71
CA ILE A 7 -8.92 11.25 0.42
C ILE A 7 -9.97 10.35 -0.24
N GLU A 8 -10.66 9.50 0.53
CA GLU A 8 -11.77 8.69 0.03
C GLU A 8 -12.88 9.54 -0.62
N TYR A 9 -13.22 10.67 0.01
CA TYR A 9 -14.19 11.62 -0.55
C TYR A 9 -13.76 12.13 -1.93
N ILE A 10 -12.48 12.53 -2.07
CA ILE A 10 -11.93 13.04 -3.33
C ILE A 10 -11.92 11.94 -4.41
N ILE A 11 -11.53 10.72 -4.05
CA ILE A 11 -11.49 9.56 -4.96
C ILE A 11 -12.90 9.23 -5.46
N LYS A 12 -13.88 9.12 -4.56
CA LYS A 12 -15.29 8.84 -4.92
C LYS A 12 -15.87 9.88 -5.86
N ASN A 13 -15.50 11.15 -5.69
CA ASN A 13 -16.00 12.24 -6.52
C ASN A 13 -15.33 12.32 -7.90
N SER A 14 -14.15 11.72 -8.06
CA SER A 14 -13.30 11.88 -9.25
C SER A 14 -13.06 10.60 -10.04
N SER A 15 -13.63 9.47 -9.61
CA SER A 15 -13.40 8.15 -10.22
C SER A 15 -14.59 7.20 -10.01
N LYS A 16 -14.65 6.15 -10.82
CA LYS A 16 -15.59 5.02 -10.70
C LYS A 16 -14.92 3.83 -10.01
N TYR A 17 -15.73 2.85 -9.62
CA TYR A 17 -15.24 1.57 -9.12
C TYR A 17 -14.31 0.90 -10.13
N GLY A 18 -13.19 0.35 -9.67
CA GLY A 18 -12.17 -0.28 -10.51
C GLY A 18 -11.26 0.68 -11.28
N ASP A 19 -11.50 2.00 -11.23
CA ASP A 19 -10.58 2.98 -11.84
C ASP A 19 -9.22 2.99 -11.12
N ILE A 20 -8.22 3.48 -11.85
CA ILE A 20 -6.84 3.63 -11.37
C ILE A 20 -6.66 5.01 -10.71
N VAL A 21 -6.11 5.01 -9.49
CA VAL A 21 -5.64 6.19 -8.77
C VAL A 21 -4.12 6.16 -8.72
N VAL A 22 -3.48 7.22 -9.25
CA VAL A 22 -2.02 7.34 -9.28
C VAL A 22 -1.54 8.37 -8.25
N ASP A 23 -0.57 7.99 -7.41
CA ASP A 23 0.11 8.90 -6.48
C ASP A 23 1.63 8.70 -6.51
N THR A 24 2.34 9.63 -7.15
CA THR A 24 3.80 9.56 -7.31
C THR A 24 4.56 10.02 -6.06
N PHE A 25 3.86 10.45 -5.00
CA PHE A 25 4.43 10.89 -3.73
C PHE A 25 3.66 10.26 -2.58
N LEU A 26 3.66 8.92 -2.58
CA LEU A 26 2.76 8.11 -1.76
C LEU A 26 3.00 8.34 -0.25
N GLY A 27 4.23 8.67 0.15
CA GLY A 27 4.61 9.09 1.49
C GLY A 27 4.23 8.05 2.54
N SER A 28 3.17 8.33 3.31
CA SER A 28 2.69 7.40 4.34
C SER A 28 1.70 6.34 3.83
N GLY A 29 1.34 6.34 2.54
CA GLY A 29 0.39 5.34 1.99
C GLY A 29 -1.08 5.70 2.15
N THR A 30 -1.42 6.96 2.46
CA THR A 30 -2.83 7.33 2.71
C THR A 30 -3.70 7.16 1.46
N THR A 31 -3.16 7.49 0.28
CA THR A 31 -3.87 7.34 -0.99
C THR A 31 -4.11 5.88 -1.36
N LEU A 32 -3.12 5.00 -1.07
CA LEU A 32 -3.26 3.55 -1.22
C LEU A 32 -4.44 3.01 -0.41
N LEU A 33 -4.50 3.34 0.89
CA LEU A 33 -5.60 2.88 1.75
C LEU A 33 -6.96 3.42 1.32
N ALA A 34 -7.02 4.71 0.97
CA ALA A 34 -8.26 5.33 0.52
C ALA A 34 -8.76 4.75 -0.81
N ALA A 35 -7.86 4.46 -1.76
CA ALA A 35 -8.21 3.81 -3.01
C ALA A 35 -8.72 2.38 -2.76
N ASP A 36 -8.02 1.59 -1.95
CA ASP A 36 -8.42 0.23 -1.59
C ASP A 36 -9.78 0.19 -0.86
N ASN A 37 -9.98 1.05 0.14
CA ASN A 37 -11.28 1.19 0.86
C ASN A 37 -12.45 1.59 -0.04
N THR A 38 -12.16 2.11 -1.23
CA THR A 38 -13.17 2.54 -2.18
C THR A 38 -13.22 1.61 -3.39
N ASP A 39 -12.62 0.43 -3.38
CA ASP A 39 -12.61 -0.50 -4.51
C ASP A 39 -12.02 0.14 -5.80
N ARG A 40 -10.95 0.93 -5.63
CA ARG A 40 -10.11 1.46 -6.72
C ARG A 40 -8.72 0.81 -6.66
N ILE A 41 -8.03 0.80 -7.79
CA ILE A 41 -6.66 0.29 -7.86
C ILE A 41 -5.70 1.46 -7.65
N CYS A 42 -4.77 1.33 -6.71
CA CYS A 42 -3.73 2.34 -6.52
C CYS A 42 -2.42 1.91 -7.17
N TYR A 43 -1.86 2.79 -8.02
CA TYR A 43 -0.45 2.73 -8.40
C TYR A 43 0.26 3.90 -7.74
N GLY A 44 1.24 3.59 -6.89
CA GLY A 44 1.98 4.62 -6.18
C GLY A 44 3.48 4.43 -6.28
N SER A 45 4.20 5.55 -6.12
CA SER A 45 5.66 5.56 -6.04
C SER A 45 6.10 6.32 -4.80
N GLU A 46 7.20 5.86 -4.22
CA GLU A 46 7.91 6.53 -3.14
C GLU A 46 9.41 6.34 -3.35
N LEU A 47 10.19 7.39 -3.10
CA LEU A 47 11.62 7.41 -3.37
C LEU A 47 12.42 6.81 -2.20
N ASP A 48 12.00 7.10 -0.97
CA ASP A 48 12.72 6.64 0.22
C ASP A 48 12.33 5.18 0.54
N PRO A 49 13.29 4.23 0.47
CA PRO A 49 13.02 2.82 0.75
C PRO A 49 12.43 2.58 2.15
N LYS A 50 12.74 3.44 3.13
CA LYS A 50 12.16 3.34 4.48
C LYS A 50 10.66 3.62 4.45
N TYR A 51 10.23 4.60 3.66
CA TYR A 51 8.80 4.89 3.52
C TYR A 51 8.09 3.80 2.71
N CYS A 52 8.73 3.20 1.71
CA CYS A 52 8.18 2.02 1.02
C CYS A 52 7.84 0.89 1.99
N GLN A 53 8.75 0.56 2.93
CA GLN A 53 8.49 -0.43 3.97
C GLN A 53 7.32 -0.02 4.89
N VAL A 54 7.31 1.24 5.35
CA VAL A 54 6.22 1.78 6.19
C VAL A 54 4.86 1.69 5.48
N ILE A 55 4.80 1.96 4.18
CA ILE A 55 3.57 1.86 3.38
C ILE A 55 3.05 0.42 3.36
N ILE A 56 3.93 -0.55 3.08
CA ILE A 56 3.58 -1.98 3.03
C ILE A 56 3.04 -2.45 4.38
N GLU A 57 3.79 -2.19 5.46
CA GLU A 57 3.37 -2.55 6.81
C GLU A 57 2.06 -1.90 7.22
N ARG A 58 1.90 -0.61 6.93
CA ARG A 58 0.68 0.12 7.24
C ARG A 58 -0.51 -0.48 6.50
N TRP A 59 -0.38 -0.83 5.22
CA TRP A 59 -1.47 -1.43 4.46
C TRP A 59 -1.85 -2.81 4.98
N ILE A 60 -0.87 -3.67 5.26
CA ILE A 60 -1.09 -5.00 5.84
C ILE A 60 -1.79 -4.90 7.20
N ASN A 61 -1.29 -4.05 8.10
CA ASN A 61 -1.86 -3.89 9.43
C ASN A 61 -3.25 -3.23 9.41
N TYR A 62 -3.54 -2.40 8.41
CA TYR A 62 -4.84 -1.74 8.27
C TYR A 62 -5.94 -2.68 7.79
N LYS A 63 -5.58 -3.67 6.96
CA LYS A 63 -6.48 -4.73 6.53
C LYS A 63 -6.45 -5.85 7.58
N ASP A 64 -7.28 -5.70 8.61
CA ASP A 64 -7.47 -6.72 9.67
C ASP A 64 -7.56 -8.13 9.06
N GLY A 65 -6.63 -9.01 9.43
CA GLY A 65 -6.62 -10.41 8.99
C GLY A 65 -5.77 -10.73 7.74
N ILE A 66 -5.13 -9.75 7.10
CA ILE A 66 -4.10 -10.05 6.09
C ILE A 66 -2.78 -10.32 6.82
N ASN A 67 -2.34 -11.58 6.90
CA ASN A 67 -1.01 -11.94 7.44
C ASN A 67 0.17 -11.50 6.53
N GLY A 68 -0.13 -10.73 5.49
CA GLY A 68 0.77 -10.40 4.39
C GLY A 68 0.86 -11.49 3.32
N ASP A 69 0.06 -12.56 3.41
CA ASP A 69 0.15 -13.69 2.46
C ASP A 69 -0.26 -13.32 1.03
N ASP A 70 -1.17 -12.36 0.88
CA ASP A 70 -1.59 -11.81 -0.41
C ASP A 70 -0.69 -10.67 -0.90
N VAL A 71 0.37 -10.33 -0.15
CA VAL A 71 1.33 -9.30 -0.54
C VAL A 71 2.51 -9.94 -1.25
N VAL A 72 2.62 -9.60 -2.53
CA VAL A 72 3.77 -9.95 -3.37
C VAL A 72 4.71 -8.75 -3.43
N ILE A 73 5.97 -8.99 -3.08
CA ILE A 73 7.07 -8.05 -3.28
C ILE A 73 7.85 -8.51 -4.50
N GLU A 74 8.04 -7.64 -5.47
CA GLU A 74 8.91 -7.91 -6.62
C GLU A 74 10.21 -7.12 -6.50
N ARG A 75 11.35 -7.79 -6.69
CA ARG A 75 12.69 -7.20 -6.75
C ARG A 75 13.44 -7.84 -7.90
N GLU A 76 14.00 -7.03 -8.81
CA GLU A 76 14.79 -7.52 -9.96
C GLU A 76 14.08 -8.60 -10.80
N GLY A 77 12.74 -8.52 -10.91
CA GLY A 77 11.92 -9.50 -11.62
C GLY A 77 11.66 -10.81 -10.86
N GLN A 78 12.14 -10.94 -9.61
CA GLN A 78 11.82 -12.04 -8.71
C GLN A 78 10.72 -11.64 -7.74
N GLN A 79 9.76 -12.53 -7.52
CA GLN A 79 8.62 -12.32 -6.61
C GLN A 79 8.82 -13.08 -5.30
N TYR A 80 8.46 -12.43 -4.20
CA TYR A 80 8.54 -12.94 -2.83
C TYR A 80 7.22 -12.68 -2.13
N LYS A 81 6.79 -13.59 -1.25
CA LYS A 81 5.68 -13.25 -0.34
C LYS A 81 6.20 -12.41 0.80
N TYR A 82 5.40 -11.45 1.26
CA TYR A 82 5.79 -10.64 2.41
C TYR A 82 6.05 -11.48 3.67
N SER A 83 5.24 -12.54 3.88
CA SER A 83 5.40 -13.45 5.01
C SER A 83 6.74 -14.21 5.01
N GLU A 84 7.33 -14.46 3.85
CA GLU A 84 8.65 -15.11 3.71
C GLU A 84 9.79 -14.15 4.05
N LEU A 85 9.66 -12.86 3.69
CA LEU A 85 10.69 -11.83 3.93
C LEU A 85 10.75 -11.35 5.38
N LYS A 86 9.67 -11.50 6.14
CA LYS A 86 9.61 -11.07 7.56
C LYS A 86 10.55 -11.88 8.47
N VAL A 87 10.93 -13.09 8.05
CA VAL A 87 11.74 -14.03 8.82
C VAL A 87 13.23 -13.61 8.87
N GLU A 88 13.71 -12.85 7.88
CA GLU A 88 15.14 -12.50 7.76
C GLU A 88 15.58 -11.30 8.62
N GLN A 89 14.67 -10.50 9.17
CA GLN A 89 15.02 -9.28 9.91
C GLN A 89 15.21 -9.47 11.43
N VAL A 90 15.11 -10.71 11.94
CA VAL A 90 15.31 -11.04 13.36
C VAL A 90 16.56 -11.91 13.54
N THR A 91 17.72 -11.43 13.09
CA THR A 91 19.02 -11.99 13.53
C THR A 91 20.10 -10.91 13.46
N VAL A 92 20.22 -10.11 14.53
CA VAL A 92 21.47 -9.47 14.97
C VAL A 92 21.52 -9.55 16.48
#